data_AF-A0AB40CAB4-F1
#
_entry.id   AF-A0AB40CAB4-F1
#
_cell.length_a   1.000
_cell.length_b   1.000
_cell.length_c   1.000
_cell.angle_alpha   90.00
_cell.angle_beta   90.00
_cell.angle_gamma   90.00
#
_symmetry.space_group_name_H-M   'P 1'
#
loop_
_entity.id
_entity.type
_entity.pdbx_description
1 polymer ?
#
loop_
_entity_poly.entity_id
_entity_poly.type
_entity_poly.pdbx_seq_one_letter_code
_entity_poly.pdbx_strand_id
1 'polypeptide(L)'
;MTVNATGASCKGRDQLRQHHHDRLVEQLEKVEIVSGKGKNQESSLARPGDTRWGSHYTTILRLISMWTSNLEVLQNVHDDGASSNNRDIVASLIDKMENYQFIFVMYLMRRLLGMTNELSLALQQKDQNIVQAMRLIEAVKARLQHFRETGWEEFLEEVTSFCKGNSIDVPNMEDNMPIRGRSRREGQFITHFHHYRVEIFCEVIDLISQEMLNRFPEASTELLLLVSCLDPRDSFFKFNIHKLLRLAELYPEDCSGTERMMLEDQFATFIYDVRHDDDFANIGDLGGFAIKMVDTGKCTIFPLVYRLIELALVLRVATASVERTFSVMNIVKSDLRNKMGDEWMNDSMIVYIEKEVFATIDNETILQCFQKMQTRRIQLPPLSSMRRTDDSFSLSVHR
;
A
#
# COMPACT_ATOMS: atom_id res chain seq x y z
N MET A 1 -10.98 -0.22 17.90
CA MET A 1 -11.55 0.12 19.23
C MET A 1 -10.58 -0.23 20.35
N THR A 2 -10.08 -1.46 20.46
CA THR A 2 -9.07 -1.86 21.46
C THR A 2 -7.87 -0.91 21.54
N VAL A 3 -7.25 -0.61 20.38
CA VAL A 3 -6.11 0.33 20.30
C VAL A 3 -6.45 1.73 20.79
N ASN A 4 -7.69 2.17 20.62
CA ASN A 4 -8.14 3.47 21.12
C ASN A 4 -8.37 3.41 22.62
N ALA A 5 -8.93 2.33 23.17
CA ALA A 5 -9.13 2.17 24.60
C ALA A 5 -7.81 2.11 25.37
N THR A 6 -6.84 1.30 24.91
CA THR A 6 -5.51 1.18 25.55
C THR A 6 -4.64 2.42 25.31
N GLY A 7 -4.79 3.07 24.15
CA GLY A 7 -3.97 4.23 23.75
C GLY A 7 -4.61 5.60 23.93
N ALA A 8 -5.79 5.71 24.58
CA ALA A 8 -6.52 6.97 24.74
C ALA A 8 -5.89 7.90 25.79
N SER A 9 -5.28 7.33 26.83
CA SER A 9 -4.67 8.08 27.94
C SER A 9 -3.16 7.93 27.95
N CYS A 10 -2.44 8.98 28.37
CA CYS A 10 -0.99 8.91 28.60
C CYS A 10 -0.67 7.80 29.62
N LYS A 11 -1.47 7.70 30.70
CA LYS A 11 -1.33 6.65 31.72
C LYS A 11 -1.41 5.23 31.12
N GLY A 12 -2.40 4.98 30.24
CA GLY A 12 -2.56 3.67 29.59
C GLY A 12 -1.43 3.34 28.63
N ARG A 13 -0.89 4.34 27.92
CA ARG A 13 0.26 4.16 27.02
C ARG A 13 1.55 3.85 27.79
N ASP A 14 1.77 4.53 28.91
CA ASP A 14 2.95 4.33 29.75
C ASP A 14 2.89 2.98 30.46
N GLN A 15 1.72 2.61 30.99
CA GLN A 15 1.48 1.27 31.55
C GLN A 15 1.73 0.18 30.51
N LEU A 16 1.18 0.32 29.30
CA LEU A 16 1.37 -0.67 28.23
C LEU A 16 2.85 -0.89 27.90
N ARG A 17 3.63 0.20 27.82
CA ARG A 17 5.07 0.14 27.55
C ARG A 17 5.83 -0.51 28.69
N GLN A 18 5.50 -0.15 29.93
CA GLN A 18 6.13 -0.70 31.12
C GLN A 18 5.86 -2.21 31.25
N HIS A 19 4.60 -2.63 31.19
CA HIS A 19 4.22 -4.04 31.27
C HIS A 19 4.86 -4.86 30.13
N HIS A 20 4.93 -4.30 28.92
CA HIS A 20 5.61 -4.98 27.81
C HIS A 20 7.12 -5.09 28.04
N HIS A 21 7.75 -4.04 28.56
CA HIS A 21 9.17 -4.03 28.90
C HIS A 21 9.50 -5.06 29.98
N ASP A 22 8.74 -5.07 31.08
CA ASP A 22 8.94 -5.99 32.20
C ASP A 22 8.84 -7.45 31.74
N ARG A 23 7.89 -7.74 30.83
CA ARG A 23 7.76 -9.08 30.24
C ARG A 23 8.94 -9.46 29.34
N LEU A 24 9.46 -8.51 28.55
CA LEU A 24 10.65 -8.76 27.73
C LEU A 24 11.87 -9.04 28.61
N VAL A 25 11.99 -8.36 29.75
CA VAL A 25 13.04 -8.63 30.75
C VAL A 25 12.88 -10.03 31.31
N GLU A 26 11.69 -10.43 31.72
CA GLU A 26 11.42 -11.78 32.23
C GLU A 26 11.74 -12.88 31.19
N GLN A 27 11.38 -12.66 29.91
CA GLN A 27 11.70 -13.59 28.82
C GLN A 27 13.20 -13.68 28.51
N LEU A 28 13.95 -12.57 28.68
CA LEU A 28 15.40 -12.57 28.56
C LEU A 28 16.05 -13.35 29.72
N GLU A 29 15.53 -13.19 30.94
CA GLU A 29 15.99 -13.92 32.13
C GLU A 29 15.74 -15.43 32.02
N LYS A 30 14.60 -15.83 31.42
CA LYS A 30 14.27 -17.23 31.10
C LYS A 30 14.97 -17.79 29.86
N VAL A 31 15.78 -16.98 29.16
CA VAL A 31 16.48 -17.36 27.90
C VAL A 31 15.51 -17.79 26.79
N GLU A 32 14.27 -17.29 26.81
CA GLU A 32 13.27 -17.54 25.77
C GLU A 32 13.52 -16.66 24.53
N ILE A 33 14.17 -15.50 24.72
CA ILE A 33 14.50 -14.56 23.65
C ILE A 33 15.96 -14.09 23.75
N VAL A 34 16.53 -13.65 22.62
CA VAL A 34 17.95 -13.28 22.51
C VAL A 34 18.13 -11.76 22.55
N SER A 35 19.05 -11.26 23.38
CA SER A 35 19.40 -9.83 23.38
C SER A 35 20.19 -9.43 22.11
N GLY A 36 20.01 -8.20 21.64
CA GLY A 36 20.77 -7.70 20.49
C GLY A 36 20.40 -6.27 20.11
N LYS A 37 21.34 -5.57 19.46
CA LYS A 37 21.13 -4.19 19.01
C LYS A 37 19.99 -4.16 17.97
N GLY A 38 18.90 -3.46 18.31
CA GLY A 38 17.69 -3.39 17.48
C GLY A 38 16.63 -4.47 17.76
N LYS A 39 16.90 -5.43 18.66
CA LYS A 39 15.90 -6.40 19.14
C LYS A 39 15.21 -5.89 20.40
N ASN A 40 13.95 -6.29 20.59
CA ASN A 40 13.16 -6.02 21.80
C ASN A 40 13.06 -4.51 22.14
N GLN A 41 13.02 -3.65 21.12
CA GLN A 41 12.88 -2.21 21.30
C GLN A 41 11.53 -1.86 21.91
N GLU A 42 11.51 -0.79 22.69
CA GLU A 42 10.28 -0.23 23.24
C GLU A 42 9.29 0.07 22.10
N SER A 43 8.11 -0.53 22.18
CA SER A 43 7.10 -0.43 21.15
C SER A 43 5.75 -0.06 21.77
N SER A 44 4.88 0.58 20.98
CA SER A 44 3.52 0.93 21.40
C SER A 44 2.53 0.50 20.33
N LEU A 45 1.27 0.26 20.66
CA LEU A 45 0.26 -0.02 19.65
C LEU A 45 0.26 1.03 18.54
N ALA A 46 0.39 0.58 17.29
CA ALA A 46 0.26 1.44 16.13
C ALA A 46 -1.22 1.78 15.97
N ARG A 47 -1.54 3.03 15.65
CA ARG A 47 -2.88 3.37 15.19
C ARG A 47 -2.98 2.98 13.72
N PRO A 48 -3.97 2.16 13.33
CA PRO A 48 -4.25 1.96 11.92
C PRO A 48 -4.77 3.28 11.34
N GLY A 49 -4.29 3.64 10.16
CA GLY A 49 -4.84 4.74 9.38
C GLY A 49 -5.89 4.21 8.42
N ASP A 50 -7.01 4.92 8.32
CA ASP A 50 -8.22 4.48 7.60
C ASP A 50 -7.98 4.15 6.11
N THR A 51 -6.93 4.72 5.51
CA THR A 51 -6.61 4.59 4.08
C THR A 51 -5.41 3.71 3.78
N ARG A 52 -4.68 3.19 4.77
CA ARG A 52 -3.40 2.49 4.55
C ARG A 52 -3.40 1.09 5.15
N TRP A 53 -3.61 0.09 4.31
CA TRP A 53 -3.62 -1.34 4.68
C TRP A 53 -2.36 -1.79 5.47
N GLY A 54 -1.17 -1.28 5.12
CA GLY A 54 0.07 -1.61 5.85
C GLY A 54 0.10 -1.15 7.32
N SER A 55 -0.68 -0.13 7.67
CA SER A 55 -0.82 0.31 9.06
C SER A 55 -1.62 -0.68 9.91
N HIS A 56 -2.62 -1.35 9.32
CA HIS A 56 -3.38 -2.41 9.97
C HIS A 56 -2.50 -3.64 10.23
N TYR A 57 -1.63 -4.00 9.27
CA TYR A 57 -0.69 -5.11 9.46
C TYR A 57 0.21 -4.89 10.67
N THR A 58 0.84 -3.72 10.75
CA THR A 58 1.69 -3.32 11.88
C THR A 58 0.89 -3.32 13.19
N THR A 59 -0.35 -2.85 13.17
CA THR A 59 -1.23 -2.82 14.35
C THR A 59 -1.51 -4.23 14.86
N ILE A 60 -1.85 -5.17 13.98
CA ILE A 60 -2.14 -6.57 14.35
C ILE A 60 -0.89 -7.25 14.91
N LEU A 61 0.28 -7.07 14.28
CA LEU A 61 1.54 -7.60 14.81
C LEU A 61 1.83 -7.09 16.23
N ARG A 62 1.58 -5.81 16.49
CA ARG A 62 1.75 -5.20 17.81
C ARG A 62 0.71 -5.70 18.81
N LEU A 63 -0.53 -5.92 18.39
CA LEU A 63 -1.57 -6.47 19.25
C LEU A 63 -1.23 -7.90 19.71
N ILE A 64 -0.73 -8.74 18.80
CA ILE A 64 -0.30 -10.11 19.10
C ILE A 64 0.92 -10.12 20.02
N SER A 65 1.95 -9.33 19.71
CA SER A 65 3.20 -9.30 20.49
C SER A 65 3.02 -8.72 21.90
N MET A 66 2.07 -7.79 22.07
CA MET A 66 1.76 -7.14 23.34
C MET A 66 0.46 -7.68 23.97
N TRP A 67 0.05 -8.92 23.65
CA TRP A 67 -1.26 -9.45 24.04
C TRP A 67 -1.57 -9.32 25.54
N THR A 68 -0.70 -9.87 26.39
CA THR A 68 -0.88 -9.87 27.86
C THR A 68 -0.89 -8.44 28.41
N SER A 69 0.07 -7.61 27.99
CA SER A 69 0.17 -6.21 28.42
C SER A 69 -1.06 -5.40 28.01
N ASN A 70 -1.67 -5.72 26.86
CA ASN A 70 -2.93 -5.07 26.45
C ASN A 70 -4.10 -5.47 27.34
N LEU A 71 -4.23 -6.75 27.70
CA LEU A 71 -5.29 -7.21 28.60
C LEU A 71 -5.13 -6.61 29.99
N GLU A 72 -3.91 -6.56 30.54
CA GLU A 72 -3.62 -5.93 31.83
C GLU A 72 -4.00 -4.43 31.84
N VAL A 73 -3.65 -3.69 30.77
CA VAL A 73 -4.04 -2.28 30.65
C VAL A 73 -5.55 -2.12 30.56
N LEU A 74 -6.25 -3.00 29.83
CA LEU A 74 -7.72 -2.96 29.76
C LEU A 74 -8.34 -3.27 31.13
N GLN A 75 -7.82 -4.25 31.86
CA GLN A 75 -8.27 -4.55 33.23
C GLN A 75 -8.07 -3.35 34.16
N ASN A 76 -6.88 -2.74 34.13
CA ASN A 76 -6.61 -1.52 34.91
C ASN A 76 -7.60 -0.37 34.56
N VAL A 77 -7.93 -0.20 33.27
CA VAL A 77 -8.90 0.81 32.83
C VAL A 77 -10.32 0.47 33.27
N HIS A 78 -10.68 -0.81 33.33
CA HIS A 78 -11.96 -1.26 33.88
C HIS A 78 -12.05 -0.93 35.38
N ASP A 79 -11.00 -1.25 36.14
CA ASP A 79 -10.95 -1.01 37.58
C ASP A 79 -10.96 0.49 37.92
N ASP A 80 -10.20 1.30 37.18
CA ASP A 80 -10.09 2.75 37.33
C ASP A 80 -11.29 3.53 36.76
N GLY A 81 -12.20 2.87 36.01
CA GLY A 81 -13.26 3.54 35.27
C GLY A 81 -14.22 4.32 36.19
N ALA A 82 -14.42 5.62 35.97
CA ALA A 82 -15.28 6.44 36.81
C ALA A 82 -16.79 6.24 36.55
N SER A 83 -17.17 5.75 35.37
CA SER A 83 -18.57 5.53 34.97
C SER A 83 -18.82 4.05 34.65
N SER A 84 -19.98 3.52 35.04
CA SER A 84 -20.39 2.14 34.74
C SER A 84 -20.33 1.84 33.25
N ASN A 85 -20.79 2.78 32.41
CA ASN A 85 -20.79 2.62 30.96
C ASN A 85 -19.37 2.41 30.39
N ASN A 86 -18.35 3.09 30.91
CA ASN A 86 -16.97 2.89 30.46
C ASN A 86 -16.43 1.52 30.91
N ARG A 87 -16.79 1.07 32.12
CA ARG A 87 -16.40 -0.25 32.63
C ARG A 87 -17.02 -1.37 31.80
N ASP A 88 -18.30 -1.25 31.46
CA ASP A 88 -19.04 -2.23 30.66
C ASP A 88 -18.47 -2.33 29.24
N ILE A 89 -18.12 -1.19 28.63
CA ILE A 89 -17.46 -1.18 27.32
C ILE A 89 -16.12 -1.93 27.38
N VAL A 90 -15.30 -1.66 28.39
CA VAL A 90 -13.96 -2.28 28.52
C VAL A 90 -14.06 -3.77 28.82
N ALA A 91 -14.98 -4.18 29.70
CA ALA A 91 -15.26 -5.60 29.95
C ALA A 91 -15.67 -6.31 28.65
N SER A 92 -16.60 -5.72 27.89
CA SER A 92 -17.02 -6.28 26.60
C SER A 92 -15.90 -6.35 25.55
N LEU A 93 -14.86 -5.52 25.67
CA LEU A 93 -13.68 -5.57 24.80
C LEU A 93 -12.76 -6.72 25.19
N ILE A 94 -12.56 -6.96 26.49
CA ILE A 94 -11.81 -8.11 27.00
C ILE A 94 -12.50 -9.39 26.55
N ASP A 95 -13.82 -9.52 26.77
CA ASP A 95 -14.61 -10.68 26.34
C ASP A 95 -14.50 -10.96 24.83
N LYS A 96 -14.44 -9.90 24.02
CA LYS A 96 -14.25 -10.01 22.57
C LYS A 96 -12.84 -10.45 22.21
N MET A 97 -11.82 -9.94 22.91
CA MET A 97 -10.43 -10.31 22.67
C MET A 97 -10.17 -11.77 23.03
N GLU A 98 -10.72 -12.23 24.14
CA GLU A 98 -10.59 -13.63 24.62
C GLU A 98 -11.56 -14.59 23.91
N ASN A 99 -12.19 -14.17 22.81
CA ASN A 99 -13.01 -15.03 21.98
C ASN A 99 -12.17 -15.73 20.90
N TYR A 100 -12.32 -17.04 20.75
CA TYR A 100 -11.64 -17.83 19.72
C TYR A 100 -11.83 -17.27 18.29
N GLN A 101 -13.03 -16.84 17.92
CA GLN A 101 -13.31 -16.27 16.60
C GLN A 101 -12.52 -14.98 16.37
N PHE A 102 -12.32 -14.16 17.41
CA PHE A 102 -11.49 -12.95 17.31
C PHE A 102 -10.03 -13.30 17.08
N ILE A 103 -9.48 -14.26 17.83
CA ILE A 103 -8.11 -14.75 17.63
C ILE A 103 -7.93 -15.31 16.23
N PHE A 104 -8.87 -16.16 15.79
CA PHE A 104 -8.86 -16.77 14.48
C PHE A 104 -8.79 -15.71 13.37
N VAL A 105 -9.68 -14.71 13.40
CA VAL A 105 -9.68 -13.62 12.41
C VAL A 105 -8.43 -12.75 12.52
N MET A 106 -7.95 -12.45 13.73
CA MET A 106 -6.72 -11.67 13.94
C MET A 106 -5.51 -12.35 13.31
N TYR A 107 -5.35 -13.66 13.51
CA TYR A 107 -4.27 -14.45 12.92
C TYR A 107 -4.44 -14.62 11.41
N LEU A 108 -5.67 -14.81 10.92
CA LEU A 108 -5.95 -14.87 9.48
C LEU A 108 -5.55 -13.57 8.79
N MET A 109 -5.96 -12.43 9.36
CA MET A 109 -5.58 -11.11 8.86
C MET A 109 -4.07 -10.85 8.98
N ARG A 110 -3.40 -11.32 10.03
CA ARG A 110 -1.93 -11.28 10.11
C ARG A 110 -1.27 -12.00 8.94
N ARG A 111 -1.72 -13.22 8.61
CA ARG A 111 -1.16 -14.01 7.50
C ARG A 111 -1.44 -13.33 6.16
N LEU A 112 -2.67 -12.90 5.91
CA LEU A 112 -3.09 -12.30 4.63
C LEU A 112 -2.44 -10.94 4.37
N LEU A 113 -2.45 -10.06 5.37
CA LEU A 113 -1.77 -8.77 5.26
C LEU A 113 -0.26 -8.97 5.15
N GLY A 114 0.31 -9.95 5.86
CA GLY A 114 1.72 -10.30 5.73
C GLY A 114 2.09 -10.80 4.33
N MET A 115 1.24 -11.60 3.68
CA MET A 115 1.49 -12.07 2.31
C MET A 115 1.46 -10.94 1.27
N THR A 116 0.69 -9.88 1.52
CA THR A 116 0.48 -8.76 0.58
C THR A 116 1.34 -7.54 0.91
N ASN A 117 2.01 -7.51 2.06
CA ASN A 117 2.72 -6.34 2.57
C ASN A 117 3.91 -5.94 1.70
N GLU A 118 4.76 -6.90 1.32
CA GLU A 118 5.93 -6.63 0.46
C GLU A 118 5.50 -6.07 -0.89
N LEU A 119 4.43 -6.62 -1.47
CA LEU A 119 3.85 -6.11 -2.70
C LEU A 119 3.33 -4.68 -2.51
N SER A 120 2.59 -4.41 -1.44
CA SER A 120 2.07 -3.08 -1.13
C SER A 120 3.20 -2.04 -1.02
N LEU A 121 4.31 -2.41 -0.37
CA LEU A 121 5.48 -1.54 -0.24
C LEU A 121 6.20 -1.34 -1.57
N ALA A 122 6.38 -2.40 -2.36
CA ALA A 122 7.01 -2.33 -3.67
C ALA A 122 6.21 -1.42 -4.63
N LEU A 123 4.87 -1.54 -4.62
CA LEU A 123 3.96 -0.71 -5.40
C LEU A 123 3.82 0.74 -4.88
N GLN A 124 4.50 1.11 -3.81
CA GLN A 124 4.54 2.50 -3.30
C GLN A 124 5.90 3.17 -3.48
N GLN A 125 6.93 2.45 -3.94
CA GLN A 125 8.25 3.05 -4.20
C GLN A 125 8.19 4.03 -5.37
N LYS A 126 9.07 5.04 -5.38
CA LYS A 126 9.16 6.02 -6.48
C LYS A 126 9.80 5.38 -7.72
N ASP A 127 10.81 4.55 -7.53
CA ASP A 127 11.61 3.95 -8.61
C ASP A 127 11.13 2.53 -8.91
N GLN A 128 9.85 2.36 -9.26
CA GLN A 128 9.29 1.03 -9.42
C GLN A 128 9.88 0.30 -10.62
N ASN A 129 10.42 -0.88 -10.35
CA ASN A 129 10.70 -1.86 -11.39
C ASN A 129 9.40 -2.61 -11.71
N ILE A 130 8.71 -2.21 -12.78
CA ILE A 130 7.49 -2.85 -13.28
C ILE A 130 7.67 -4.38 -13.35
N VAL A 131 8.80 -4.86 -13.86
CA VAL A 131 9.07 -6.29 -14.01
C VAL A 131 9.08 -7.01 -12.65
N GLN A 132 9.73 -6.40 -11.67
CA GLN A 132 9.84 -6.96 -10.33
C GLN A 132 8.49 -6.91 -9.60
N ALA A 133 7.74 -5.81 -9.78
CA ALA A 133 6.37 -5.69 -9.28
C ALA A 133 5.47 -6.80 -9.88
N MET A 134 5.57 -7.08 -11.17
CA MET A 134 4.79 -8.15 -11.81
C MET A 134 5.11 -9.53 -11.27
N ARG A 135 6.40 -9.86 -11.14
CA ARG A 135 6.82 -11.13 -10.53
C ARG A 135 6.31 -11.26 -9.10
N LEU A 136 6.31 -10.15 -8.35
CA LEU A 136 5.81 -10.13 -6.99
C LEU A 136 4.29 -10.27 -6.93
N ILE A 137 3.53 -9.68 -7.86
CA ILE A 137 2.08 -9.88 -7.98
C ILE A 137 1.77 -11.35 -8.20
N GLU A 138 2.41 -12.01 -9.16
CA GLU A 138 2.20 -13.43 -9.45
C GLU A 138 2.63 -14.33 -8.27
N ALA A 139 3.75 -14.01 -7.61
CA ALA A 139 4.18 -14.71 -6.42
C ALA A 139 3.15 -14.58 -5.27
N VAL A 140 2.57 -13.40 -5.07
CA VAL A 140 1.54 -13.17 -4.05
C VAL A 140 0.25 -13.92 -4.39
N LYS A 141 -0.21 -13.89 -5.65
CA LYS A 141 -1.38 -14.67 -6.11
C LYS A 141 -1.16 -16.16 -5.85
N ALA A 142 -0.02 -16.71 -6.28
CA ALA A 142 0.33 -18.11 -6.06
C ALA A 142 0.41 -18.47 -4.56
N ARG A 143 0.98 -17.57 -3.74
CA ARG A 143 1.08 -17.78 -2.29
C ARG A 143 -0.28 -17.78 -1.60
N LEU A 144 -1.20 -16.89 -2.00
CA LEU A 144 -2.58 -16.87 -1.49
C LEU A 144 -3.31 -18.18 -1.84
N GLN A 145 -3.19 -18.64 -3.09
CA GLN A 145 -3.79 -19.90 -3.53
C GLN A 145 -3.22 -21.10 -2.77
N HIS A 146 -1.91 -21.17 -2.61
CA HIS A 146 -1.26 -22.23 -1.86
C HIS A 146 -1.72 -22.25 -0.38
N PHE A 147 -1.82 -21.07 0.24
CA PHE A 147 -2.32 -20.93 1.61
C PHE A 147 -3.78 -21.40 1.72
N ARG A 148 -4.61 -21.10 0.72
CA ARG A 148 -5.99 -21.58 0.66
C ARG A 148 -6.09 -23.10 0.66
N GLU A 149 -5.32 -23.74 -0.21
CA GLU A 149 -5.39 -25.18 -0.49
C GLU A 149 -4.79 -26.01 0.64
N THR A 150 -3.59 -25.64 1.10
CA THR A 150 -2.76 -26.47 1.99
C THR A 150 -2.46 -25.83 3.34
N GLY A 151 -2.67 -24.52 3.48
CA GLY A 151 -2.29 -23.77 4.68
C GLY A 151 -3.23 -23.94 5.89
N TRP A 152 -4.32 -24.70 5.76
CA TRP A 152 -5.32 -24.84 6.82
C TRP A 152 -4.78 -25.44 8.11
N GLU A 153 -4.07 -26.57 8.02
CA GLU A 153 -3.62 -27.33 9.18
C GLU A 153 -2.59 -26.55 10.00
N GLU A 154 -1.55 -26.03 9.34
CA GLU A 154 -0.52 -25.17 9.96
C GLU A 154 -1.17 -23.93 10.60
N PHE A 155 -2.10 -23.29 9.90
CA PHE A 155 -2.80 -22.11 10.41
C PHE A 155 -3.62 -22.43 11.65
N LEU A 156 -4.38 -23.53 11.62
CA LEU A 156 -5.22 -23.93 12.74
C LEU A 156 -4.38 -24.31 13.95
N GLU A 157 -3.24 -24.99 13.75
CA GLU A 157 -2.30 -25.31 14.82
C GLU A 157 -1.72 -24.04 15.46
N GLU A 158 -1.33 -23.05 14.65
CA GLU A 158 -0.83 -21.76 15.14
C GLU A 158 -1.87 -21.03 16.03
N VAL A 159 -3.13 -20.95 15.56
CA VAL A 159 -4.24 -20.35 16.32
C VAL A 159 -4.51 -21.13 17.61
N THR A 160 -4.57 -22.46 17.52
CA THR A 160 -4.84 -23.34 18.66
C THR A 160 -3.75 -23.23 19.73
N SER A 161 -2.49 -23.16 19.32
CA SER A 161 -1.34 -22.99 20.22
C SER A 161 -1.43 -21.65 20.97
N PHE A 162 -1.75 -20.57 20.26
CA PHE A 162 -1.95 -19.26 20.88
C PHE A 162 -3.10 -19.26 21.89
N CYS A 163 -4.25 -19.85 21.53
CA CYS A 163 -5.41 -19.92 22.43
C CYS A 163 -5.08 -20.71 23.69
N LYS A 164 -4.48 -21.90 23.56
CA LYS A 164 -4.05 -22.73 24.71
C LYS A 164 -3.05 -21.98 25.61
N GLY A 165 -2.08 -21.29 25.01
CA GLY A 165 -1.09 -20.51 25.74
C GLY A 165 -1.66 -19.32 26.52
N ASN A 166 -2.83 -18.82 26.14
CA ASN A 166 -3.52 -17.71 26.81
C ASN A 166 -4.81 -18.16 27.52
N SER A 167 -4.99 -19.47 27.76
CA SER A 167 -6.18 -20.03 28.42
C SER A 167 -7.53 -19.66 27.76
N ILE A 168 -7.53 -19.50 26.44
CA ILE A 168 -8.73 -19.25 25.64
C ILE A 168 -9.30 -20.60 25.17
N ASP A 169 -10.60 -20.81 25.40
CA ASP A 169 -11.29 -22.03 25.00
C ASP A 169 -11.27 -22.23 23.48
N VAL A 170 -10.80 -23.40 23.05
CA VAL A 170 -10.78 -23.80 21.64
C VAL A 170 -12.02 -24.64 21.36
N PRO A 171 -12.92 -24.24 20.45
CA PRO A 171 -14.12 -24.99 20.14
C PRO A 171 -13.76 -26.32 19.46
N ASN A 172 -14.52 -27.37 19.77
CA ASN A 172 -14.42 -28.62 19.04
C ASN A 172 -14.97 -28.44 17.61
N MET A 173 -14.17 -28.77 16.61
CA MET A 173 -14.50 -28.60 15.19
C MET A 173 -15.67 -29.47 14.73
N GLU A 174 -15.93 -30.58 15.43
CA GLU A 174 -17.04 -31.49 15.15
C GLU A 174 -18.38 -31.03 15.76
N ASP A 175 -18.33 -30.09 16.71
CA ASP A 175 -19.54 -29.60 17.36
C ASP A 175 -20.39 -28.75 16.42
N ASN A 176 -21.71 -28.82 16.63
CA ASN A 176 -22.70 -28.09 15.88
C ASN A 176 -22.97 -26.70 16.49
N MET A 177 -23.03 -25.70 15.62
CA MET A 177 -23.44 -24.33 15.94
C MET A 177 -24.63 -23.91 15.08
N PRO A 178 -25.54 -23.06 15.60
CA PRO A 178 -26.63 -22.54 14.78
C PRO A 178 -26.08 -21.69 13.64
N ILE A 179 -26.74 -21.74 12.49
CA ILE A 179 -26.41 -20.87 11.36
C ILE A 179 -26.53 -19.41 11.79
N ARG A 180 -25.56 -18.58 11.38
CA ARG A 180 -25.53 -17.16 11.71
C ARG A 180 -26.83 -16.46 11.27
N GLY A 181 -27.41 -15.68 12.18
CA GLY A 181 -28.65 -14.94 11.93
C GLY A 181 -29.92 -15.78 12.05
N ARG A 182 -29.82 -17.08 12.36
CA ARG A 182 -30.98 -17.95 12.58
C ARG A 182 -31.14 -18.34 14.03
N SER A 183 -32.40 -18.53 14.43
CA SER A 183 -32.70 -18.99 15.78
C SER A 183 -32.31 -20.46 15.93
N ARG A 184 -31.76 -20.84 17.09
CA ARG A 184 -31.57 -22.26 17.45
C ARG A 184 -32.86 -23.07 17.35
N ARG A 185 -34.03 -22.41 17.45
CA ARG A 185 -35.35 -23.02 17.32
C ARG A 185 -35.65 -23.52 15.90
N GLU A 186 -34.99 -22.97 14.88
CA GLU A 186 -35.17 -23.38 13.48
C GLU A 186 -34.48 -24.72 13.18
N GLY A 187 -33.64 -25.23 14.09
CA GLY A 187 -33.01 -26.55 13.97
C GLY A 187 -31.95 -26.65 12.87
N GLN A 188 -31.51 -25.53 12.28
CA GLN A 188 -30.46 -25.50 11.28
C GLN A 188 -29.10 -25.25 11.92
N PHE A 189 -28.22 -26.23 11.79
CA PHE A 189 -26.89 -26.23 12.37
C PHE A 189 -25.81 -26.48 11.30
N ILE A 190 -24.64 -25.90 11.53
CA ILE A 190 -23.40 -26.16 10.79
C ILE A 190 -22.33 -26.58 11.79
N THR A 191 -21.32 -27.32 11.34
CA THR A 191 -20.17 -27.64 12.21
C THR A 191 -19.29 -26.41 12.38
N HIS A 192 -18.59 -26.31 13.52
CA HIS A 192 -17.54 -25.31 13.69
C HIS A 192 -16.48 -25.41 12.59
N PHE A 193 -16.14 -26.63 12.15
CA PHE A 193 -15.25 -26.84 11.00
C PHE A 193 -15.75 -26.10 9.77
N HIS A 194 -17.02 -26.26 9.40
CA HIS A 194 -17.59 -25.59 8.23
C HIS A 194 -17.54 -24.07 8.39
N HIS A 195 -17.94 -23.54 9.55
CA HIS A 195 -17.90 -22.12 9.84
C HIS A 195 -16.49 -21.52 9.69
N TYR A 196 -15.49 -22.10 10.34
CA TYR A 196 -14.14 -21.54 10.33
C TYR A 196 -13.39 -21.81 9.02
N ARG A 197 -13.46 -23.04 8.47
CA ARG A 197 -12.76 -23.41 7.24
C ARG A 197 -13.40 -22.77 6.01
N VAL A 198 -14.72 -22.90 5.87
CA VAL A 198 -15.42 -22.50 4.64
C VAL A 198 -15.83 -21.04 4.74
N GLU A 199 -16.70 -20.68 5.70
CA GLU A 199 -17.32 -19.35 5.74
C GLU A 199 -16.37 -18.21 6.12
N ILE A 200 -15.25 -18.50 6.79
CA ILE A 200 -14.26 -17.49 7.17
C ILE A 200 -12.96 -17.67 6.37
N PHE A 201 -12.27 -18.80 6.52
CA PHE A 201 -10.92 -18.97 5.96
C PHE A 201 -10.93 -18.94 4.43
N CYS A 202 -11.73 -19.80 3.78
CA CYS A 202 -11.79 -19.83 2.32
C CYS A 202 -12.40 -18.55 1.76
N GLU A 203 -13.55 -18.10 2.29
CA GLU A 203 -14.23 -16.88 1.82
C GLU A 203 -13.33 -15.63 1.85
N VAL A 204 -12.61 -15.40 2.95
CA VAL A 204 -11.73 -14.22 3.06
C VAL A 204 -10.56 -14.31 2.08
N ILE A 205 -9.98 -15.50 1.89
CA ILE A 205 -8.88 -15.69 0.92
C ILE A 205 -9.40 -15.53 -0.51
N ASP A 206 -10.59 -16.04 -0.81
CA ASP A 206 -11.23 -15.95 -2.12
C ASP A 206 -11.56 -14.49 -2.46
N LEU A 207 -12.08 -13.72 -1.51
CA LEU A 207 -12.31 -12.30 -1.68
C LEU A 207 -11.02 -11.54 -2.00
N ILE A 208 -9.93 -11.77 -1.26
CA ILE A 208 -8.65 -11.10 -1.54
C ILE A 208 -8.07 -11.55 -2.89
N SER A 209 -8.17 -12.84 -3.21
CA SER A 209 -7.68 -13.39 -4.47
C SER A 209 -8.45 -12.82 -5.66
N GLN A 210 -9.77 -12.67 -5.52
CA GLN A 210 -10.62 -12.04 -6.53
C GLN A 210 -10.28 -10.55 -6.69
N GLU A 211 -10.08 -9.82 -5.59
CA GLU A 211 -9.63 -8.42 -5.66
C GLU A 211 -8.27 -8.27 -6.34
N MET A 212 -7.35 -9.21 -6.09
CA MET A 212 -6.05 -9.25 -6.76
C MET A 212 -6.19 -9.50 -8.27
N LEU A 213 -7.10 -10.39 -8.69
CA LEU A 213 -7.39 -10.64 -10.10
C LEU A 213 -8.08 -9.44 -10.78
N ASN A 214 -9.01 -8.79 -10.09
CA ASN A 214 -9.72 -7.61 -10.59
C ASN A 214 -8.76 -6.42 -10.79
N ARG A 215 -7.82 -6.22 -9.86
CA ARG A 215 -6.84 -5.11 -9.92
C ARG A 215 -5.69 -5.39 -10.88
N PHE A 216 -5.27 -6.64 -11.01
CA PHE A 216 -4.16 -7.07 -11.85
C PHE A 216 -4.59 -8.19 -12.80
N PRO A 217 -5.45 -7.88 -13.80
CA PRO A 217 -5.93 -8.85 -14.77
C PRO A 217 -4.79 -9.36 -15.65
N GLU A 218 -4.88 -10.62 -16.09
CA GLU A 218 -3.85 -11.31 -16.87
C GLU A 218 -3.39 -10.50 -18.10
N ALA A 219 -4.31 -9.88 -18.84
CA ALA A 219 -3.97 -9.05 -19.99
C ALA A 219 -3.09 -7.83 -19.62
N SER A 220 -3.36 -7.18 -18.49
CA SER A 220 -2.49 -6.09 -18.00
C SER A 220 -1.13 -6.62 -17.54
N THR A 221 -1.10 -7.82 -16.95
CA THR A 221 0.13 -8.45 -16.50
C THR A 221 1.03 -8.87 -17.66
N GLU A 222 0.44 -9.41 -18.73
CA GLU A 222 1.13 -9.78 -19.97
C GLU A 222 1.78 -8.53 -20.56
N LEU A 223 0.99 -7.48 -20.80
CA LEU A 223 1.46 -6.24 -21.40
C LEU A 223 2.64 -5.63 -20.62
N LEU A 224 2.56 -5.59 -19.29
CA LEU A 224 3.67 -5.10 -18.44
C LEU A 224 4.91 -5.99 -18.49
N LEU A 225 4.74 -7.31 -18.61
CA LEU A 225 5.84 -8.26 -18.83
C LEU A 225 6.49 -8.09 -20.21
N LEU A 226 5.74 -7.69 -21.23
CA LEU A 226 6.29 -7.41 -22.56
C LEU A 226 7.09 -6.09 -22.54
N VAL A 227 6.55 -5.03 -21.93
CA VAL A 227 7.25 -3.74 -21.71
C VAL A 227 8.55 -3.93 -20.92
N SER A 228 8.54 -4.88 -19.99
CA SER A 228 9.68 -5.33 -19.19
C SER A 228 10.92 -5.71 -20.05
N CYS A 229 10.72 -6.08 -21.32
CA CYS A 229 11.81 -6.43 -22.24
C CYS A 229 12.55 -5.21 -22.78
N LEU A 230 12.01 -3.99 -22.60
CA LEU A 230 12.66 -2.71 -22.93
C LEU A 230 13.43 -2.11 -21.74
N ASP A 231 13.52 -2.82 -20.60
CA ASP A 231 14.24 -2.38 -19.41
C ASP A 231 15.74 -2.21 -19.71
N PRO A 232 16.31 -0.98 -19.65
CA PRO A 232 17.68 -0.71 -20.05
C PRO A 232 18.73 -1.25 -19.07
N ARG A 233 18.32 -1.60 -17.85
CA ARG A 233 19.23 -2.08 -16.80
C ARG A 233 19.96 -3.36 -17.20
N ASP A 234 21.16 -3.52 -16.66
CA ASP A 234 22.04 -4.66 -16.90
C ASP A 234 22.25 -4.93 -18.41
N SER A 235 22.41 -3.86 -19.19
CA SER A 235 22.59 -3.93 -20.66
C SER A 235 21.44 -4.66 -21.36
N PHE A 236 20.21 -4.31 -20.99
CA PHE A 236 19.00 -4.93 -21.55
C PHE A 236 18.98 -6.46 -21.36
N PHE A 237 19.31 -6.95 -20.17
CA PHE A 237 19.40 -8.39 -19.88
C PHE A 237 18.12 -9.16 -20.21
N LYS A 238 16.95 -8.52 -20.07
CA LYS A 238 15.63 -9.13 -20.30
C LYS A 238 15.13 -9.02 -21.74
N PHE A 239 15.91 -8.42 -22.64
CA PHE A 239 15.49 -8.17 -24.01
C PHE A 239 15.11 -9.47 -24.73
N ASN A 240 13.93 -9.45 -25.35
CA ASN A 240 13.42 -10.61 -26.08
C ASN A 240 12.55 -10.13 -27.26
N ILE A 241 13.04 -10.38 -28.47
CA ILE A 241 12.40 -9.91 -29.71
C ILE A 241 10.99 -10.48 -29.85
N HIS A 242 10.79 -11.78 -29.59
CA HIS A 242 9.46 -12.40 -29.73
C HIS A 242 8.42 -11.80 -28.77
N LYS A 243 8.82 -11.47 -27.53
CA LYS A 243 7.93 -10.77 -26.59
C LYS A 243 7.63 -9.34 -27.03
N LEU A 244 8.58 -8.65 -27.64
CA LEU A 244 8.36 -7.29 -28.14
C LEU A 244 7.53 -7.27 -29.43
N LEU A 245 7.64 -8.30 -30.28
CA LEU A 245 6.73 -8.51 -31.40
C LEU A 245 5.31 -8.76 -30.91
N ARG A 246 5.15 -9.58 -29.85
CA ARG A 246 3.87 -9.76 -29.17
C ARG A 246 3.32 -8.44 -28.62
N LEU A 247 4.17 -7.53 -28.12
CA LEU A 247 3.73 -6.20 -27.69
C LEU A 247 3.13 -5.42 -28.87
N ALA A 248 3.80 -5.42 -30.03
CA ALA A 248 3.28 -4.76 -31.23
C ALA A 248 1.96 -5.37 -31.74
N GLU A 249 1.73 -6.67 -31.53
CA GLU A 249 0.46 -7.32 -31.85
C GLU A 249 -0.72 -6.80 -31.02
N LEU A 250 -0.47 -6.36 -29.78
CA LEU A 250 -1.51 -5.78 -28.91
C LEU A 250 -1.96 -4.39 -29.36
N TYR A 251 -1.21 -3.73 -30.24
CA TYR A 251 -1.50 -2.38 -30.75
C TYR A 251 -1.70 -2.38 -32.28
N PRO A 252 -2.78 -2.97 -32.79
CA PRO A 252 -2.99 -3.11 -34.23
C PRO A 252 -3.20 -1.78 -34.97
N GLU A 253 -3.70 -0.76 -34.27
CA GLU A 253 -3.91 0.58 -34.83
C GLU A 253 -2.60 1.37 -34.91
N ASP A 254 -1.64 1.11 -34.00
CA ASP A 254 -0.35 1.82 -33.96
C ASP A 254 0.77 1.07 -34.70
N CYS A 255 0.60 -0.22 -34.93
CA CYS A 255 1.57 -1.11 -35.59
C CYS A 255 0.89 -1.94 -36.70
N SER A 256 1.02 -1.47 -37.94
CA SER A 256 0.50 -2.17 -39.12
C SER A 256 1.19 -3.52 -39.36
N GLY A 257 0.56 -4.42 -40.12
CA GLY A 257 1.11 -5.75 -40.40
C GLY A 257 2.50 -5.70 -41.06
N THR A 258 2.73 -4.75 -41.97
CA THR A 258 4.03 -4.54 -42.62
C THR A 258 5.07 -4.00 -41.64
N GLU A 259 4.72 -3.04 -40.79
CA GLU A 259 5.63 -2.50 -39.77
C GLU A 259 6.06 -3.58 -38.77
N ARG A 260 5.18 -4.52 -38.41
CA ARG A 260 5.56 -5.65 -37.54
C ARG A 260 6.60 -6.57 -38.15
N MET A 261 6.57 -6.78 -39.46
CA MET A 261 7.61 -7.56 -40.15
C MET A 261 8.96 -6.83 -40.12
N MET A 262 8.96 -5.51 -40.29
CA MET A 262 10.17 -4.69 -40.21
C MET A 262 10.71 -4.55 -38.78
N LEU A 263 9.83 -4.70 -37.78
CA LEU A 263 10.15 -4.53 -36.37
C LEU A 263 11.17 -5.57 -35.87
N GLU A 264 11.12 -6.79 -36.39
CA GLU A 264 12.03 -7.87 -36.02
C GLU A 264 13.49 -7.51 -36.38
N ASP A 265 13.72 -7.09 -37.63
CA ASP A 265 15.02 -6.64 -38.11
C ASP A 265 15.50 -5.37 -37.39
N GLN A 266 14.57 -4.43 -37.15
CA GLN A 266 14.87 -3.18 -36.46
C GLN A 266 15.28 -3.44 -35.01
N PHE A 267 14.61 -4.35 -34.30
CA PHE A 267 14.99 -4.74 -32.93
C PHE A 267 16.36 -5.41 -32.87
N ALA A 268 16.67 -6.29 -33.82
CA ALA A 268 17.96 -6.98 -33.88
C ALA A 268 19.12 -5.99 -34.07
N THR A 269 18.92 -4.98 -34.93
CA THR A 269 19.92 -3.92 -35.15
C THR A 269 20.01 -2.99 -33.94
N PHE A 270 18.87 -2.57 -33.40
CA PHE A 270 18.75 -1.67 -32.26
C PHE A 270 19.47 -2.21 -31.02
N ILE A 271 19.24 -3.48 -30.66
CA ILE A 271 19.85 -4.04 -29.44
C ILE A 271 21.36 -4.19 -29.58
N TYR A 272 21.84 -4.46 -30.79
CA TYR A 272 23.27 -4.52 -31.06
C TYR A 272 23.90 -3.12 -30.90
N ASP A 273 23.29 -2.09 -31.48
CA ASP A 273 23.76 -0.71 -31.40
C ASP A 273 23.76 -0.17 -29.95
N VAL A 274 22.63 -0.26 -29.25
CA VAL A 274 22.47 0.31 -27.90
C VAL A 274 23.32 -0.41 -26.85
N ARG A 275 23.60 -1.71 -26.99
CA ARG A 275 24.47 -2.44 -26.05
C ARG A 275 25.95 -2.08 -26.18
N HIS A 276 26.38 -1.58 -27.34
CA HIS A 276 27.76 -1.17 -27.60
C HIS A 276 27.96 0.34 -27.48
N ASP A 277 26.92 1.08 -27.09
CA ASP A 277 26.98 2.52 -26.91
C ASP A 277 27.08 2.88 -25.42
N ASP A 278 28.23 3.46 -25.05
CA ASP A 278 28.51 3.90 -23.68
C ASP A 278 27.52 4.96 -23.18
N ASP A 279 26.87 5.70 -24.09
CA ASP A 279 25.83 6.67 -23.76
C ASP A 279 24.60 6.01 -23.12
N PHE A 280 24.40 4.71 -23.34
CA PHE A 280 23.29 3.93 -22.79
C PHE A 280 23.68 3.10 -21.57
N ALA A 281 24.92 3.22 -21.09
CA ALA A 281 25.35 2.61 -19.85
C ALA A 281 24.67 3.28 -18.64
N ASN A 282 24.22 2.46 -17.68
CA ASN A 282 23.66 2.89 -16.39
C ASN A 282 22.37 3.73 -16.45
N ILE A 283 21.55 3.60 -17.49
CA ILE A 283 20.21 4.21 -17.49
C ILE A 283 19.30 3.45 -16.51
N GLY A 284 18.70 4.18 -15.56
CA GLY A 284 17.95 3.60 -14.44
C GLY A 284 16.51 3.19 -14.77
N ASP A 285 15.87 3.86 -15.72
CA ASP A 285 14.45 3.69 -16.04
C ASP A 285 14.12 3.91 -17.53
N LEU A 286 12.90 3.53 -17.93
CA LEU A 286 12.44 3.63 -19.31
C LEU A 286 12.26 5.10 -19.76
N GLY A 287 11.95 6.01 -18.83
CA GLY A 287 11.80 7.44 -19.11
C GLY A 287 13.14 8.10 -19.48
N GLY A 288 14.17 7.89 -18.65
CA GLY A 288 15.53 8.33 -18.96
C GLY A 288 16.07 7.69 -20.24
N PHE A 289 15.69 6.44 -20.52
CA PHE A 289 16.04 5.77 -21.76
C PHE A 289 15.44 6.45 -22.99
N ALA A 290 14.15 6.80 -22.96
CA ALA A 290 13.51 7.52 -24.06
C ALA A 290 14.13 8.89 -24.30
N ILE A 291 14.45 9.65 -23.24
CA ILE A 291 15.15 10.93 -23.35
C ILE A 291 16.50 10.74 -24.05
N LYS A 292 17.29 9.75 -23.64
CA LYS A 292 18.60 9.47 -24.24
C LYS A 292 18.50 9.05 -25.72
N MET A 293 17.44 8.31 -26.09
CA MET A 293 17.17 8.00 -27.50
C MET A 293 16.91 9.26 -28.35
N VAL A 294 16.29 10.28 -27.78
CA VAL A 294 16.10 11.57 -28.44
C VAL A 294 17.41 12.34 -28.53
N ASP A 295 18.17 12.43 -27.44
CA ASP A 295 19.44 13.17 -27.38
C ASP A 295 20.48 12.61 -28.37
N THR A 296 20.51 11.29 -28.55
CA THR A 296 21.45 10.61 -29.47
C THR A 296 20.92 10.49 -30.90
N GLY A 297 19.71 11.01 -31.19
CA GLY A 297 19.06 10.92 -32.50
C GLY A 297 18.54 9.53 -32.88
N LYS A 298 18.71 8.53 -32.01
CA LYS A 298 18.30 7.13 -32.25
C LYS A 298 16.79 6.95 -32.40
N CYS A 299 15.97 7.89 -31.91
CA CYS A 299 14.52 7.91 -32.15
C CYS A 299 14.17 8.01 -33.64
N THR A 300 15.02 8.65 -34.47
CA THR A 300 14.81 8.75 -35.92
C THR A 300 15.40 7.57 -36.69
N ILE A 301 16.44 6.93 -36.14
CA ILE A 301 17.08 5.72 -36.69
C ILE A 301 16.19 4.48 -36.47
N PHE A 302 15.58 4.38 -35.28
CA PHE A 302 14.73 3.26 -34.87
C PHE A 302 13.29 3.70 -34.57
N PRO A 303 12.54 4.24 -35.54
CA PRO A 303 11.23 4.87 -35.30
C PRO A 303 10.16 3.91 -34.78
N LEU A 304 10.17 2.63 -35.17
CA LEU A 304 9.16 1.66 -34.72
C LEU A 304 9.46 1.19 -33.29
N VAL A 305 10.74 0.99 -32.97
CA VAL A 305 11.19 0.71 -31.59
C VAL A 305 10.83 1.88 -30.67
N TYR A 306 11.11 3.11 -31.12
CA TYR A 306 10.79 4.32 -30.36
C TYR A 306 9.27 4.47 -30.14
N ARG A 307 8.44 4.19 -31.15
CA ARG A 307 6.97 4.17 -30.99
C ARG A 307 6.50 3.20 -29.90
N LEU A 308 7.09 2.00 -29.82
CA LEU A 308 6.74 1.04 -28.76
C LEU A 308 7.19 1.52 -27.37
N ILE A 309 8.30 2.24 -27.29
CA ILE A 309 8.74 2.87 -26.04
C ILE A 309 7.76 3.99 -25.64
N GLU A 310 7.29 4.80 -26.58
CA GLU A 310 6.26 5.82 -26.34
C GLU A 310 4.96 5.19 -25.83
N LEU A 311 4.47 4.14 -26.50
CA LEU A 311 3.31 3.38 -26.05
C LEU A 311 3.51 2.83 -24.64
N ALA A 312 4.70 2.31 -24.35
CA ALA A 312 5.05 1.79 -23.04
C ALA A 312 5.05 2.87 -21.94
N LEU A 313 5.48 4.10 -22.26
CA LEU A 313 5.49 5.23 -21.33
C LEU A 313 4.09 5.81 -21.07
N VAL A 314 3.17 5.68 -22.03
CA VAL A 314 1.78 6.14 -21.89
C VAL A 314 0.94 5.18 -21.05
N LEU A 315 1.42 3.95 -20.85
CA LEU A 315 0.74 2.98 -19.99
C LEU A 315 0.65 3.49 -18.55
N ARG A 316 -0.58 3.55 -18.05
CA ARG A 316 -0.87 3.82 -16.65
C ARG A 316 -0.51 2.58 -15.82
N VAL A 317 0.77 2.40 -15.50
CA VAL A 317 1.22 1.24 -14.72
C VAL A 317 1.04 1.44 -13.21
N ALA A 318 0.92 2.68 -12.73
CA ALA A 318 0.75 2.92 -11.30
C ALA A 318 -0.20 4.09 -10.99
N THR A 319 -1.28 3.75 -10.28
CA THR A 319 -2.27 4.63 -9.66
C THR A 319 -1.71 5.49 -8.52
N ALA A 320 -0.44 5.36 -8.14
CA ALA A 320 0.14 6.11 -7.01
C ALA A 320 0.17 7.64 -7.25
N SER A 321 0.33 8.09 -8.50
CA SER A 321 0.20 9.51 -8.83
C SER A 321 -1.24 10.00 -8.65
N VAL A 322 -2.21 9.20 -9.13
CA VAL A 322 -3.64 9.54 -9.06
C VAL A 322 -4.16 9.50 -7.61
N GLU A 323 -3.66 8.59 -6.76
CA GLU A 323 -3.94 8.56 -5.32
C GLU A 323 -3.41 9.80 -4.59
N ARG A 324 -2.26 10.34 -5.00
CA ARG A 324 -1.76 11.63 -4.50
C ARG A 324 -2.73 12.74 -4.87
N THR A 325 -3.27 12.73 -6.09
CA THR A 325 -4.30 13.66 -6.56
C THR A 325 -5.57 13.59 -5.71
N PHE A 326 -6.03 12.39 -5.35
CA PHE A 326 -7.18 12.20 -4.45
C PHE A 326 -6.89 12.63 -3.00
N SER A 327 -5.69 12.37 -2.48
CA SER A 327 -5.29 12.90 -1.17
C SER A 327 -5.20 14.42 -1.16
N VAL A 328 -4.70 15.01 -2.26
CA VAL A 328 -4.69 16.46 -2.48
C VAL A 328 -6.12 16.99 -2.56
N MET A 329 -7.04 16.25 -3.19
CA MET A 329 -8.44 16.63 -3.24
C MET A 329 -9.04 16.75 -1.84
N ASN A 330 -8.72 15.88 -0.88
CA ASN A 330 -9.16 16.03 0.51
C ASN A 330 -8.55 17.24 1.24
N ILE A 331 -7.39 17.73 0.80
CA ILE A 331 -6.79 18.98 1.30
C ILE A 331 -7.53 20.19 0.70
N VAL A 332 -7.85 20.11 -0.60
CA VAL A 332 -8.54 21.16 -1.37
C VAL A 332 -10.03 21.24 -0.99
N LYS A 333 -10.68 20.10 -0.69
CA LYS A 333 -12.06 19.97 -0.24
C LYS A 333 -12.07 19.50 1.22
N SER A 334 -12.18 20.46 2.12
CA SER A 334 -12.47 20.20 3.53
C SER A 334 -13.98 20.28 3.78
N ASP A 335 -14.43 19.79 4.94
CA ASP A 335 -15.84 19.90 5.36
C ASP A 335 -16.35 21.36 5.36
N LEU A 336 -15.46 22.30 5.67
CA LEU A 336 -15.73 23.74 5.65
C LEU A 336 -15.67 24.35 4.24
N ARG A 337 -15.04 23.68 3.27
CA ARG A 337 -14.81 24.13 1.89
C ARG A 337 -15.30 23.12 0.85
N ASN A 338 -16.52 22.62 1.02
CA ASN A 338 -17.10 21.58 0.14
C ASN A 338 -17.87 22.12 -1.08
N LYS A 339 -18.23 23.42 -1.09
CA LYS A 339 -18.83 24.08 -2.26
C LYS A 339 -17.75 24.86 -3.02
N MET A 340 -17.24 24.27 -4.10
CA MET A 340 -16.32 24.93 -5.04
C MET A 340 -16.67 24.51 -6.47
N GLY A 341 -16.46 25.40 -7.44
CA GLY A 341 -16.63 25.08 -8.85
C GLY A 341 -15.52 24.18 -9.38
N ASP A 342 -15.81 23.41 -10.44
CA ASP A 342 -14.90 22.40 -10.99
C ASP A 342 -13.59 23.00 -11.52
N GLU A 343 -13.65 24.16 -12.20
CA GLU A 343 -12.44 24.88 -12.66
C GLU A 343 -11.54 25.27 -11.48
N TRP A 344 -12.11 25.91 -10.45
CA TRP A 344 -11.35 26.32 -9.28
C TRP A 344 -10.75 25.14 -8.50
N MET A 345 -11.45 24.00 -8.50
CA MET A 345 -10.95 22.75 -7.93
C MET A 345 -9.76 22.23 -8.72
N ASN A 346 -9.86 22.16 -10.04
CA ASN A 346 -8.77 21.71 -10.90
C ASN A 346 -7.54 22.60 -10.78
N ASP A 347 -7.71 23.92 -10.85
CA ASP A 347 -6.61 24.88 -10.72
C ASP A 347 -5.92 24.76 -9.35
N SER A 348 -6.71 24.63 -8.27
CA SER A 348 -6.17 24.42 -6.93
C SER A 348 -5.43 23.09 -6.80
N MET A 349 -5.95 22.02 -7.40
CA MET A 349 -5.33 20.70 -7.37
C MET A 349 -3.97 20.71 -8.08
N ILE A 350 -3.85 21.37 -9.24
CA ILE A 350 -2.60 21.48 -10.00
C ILE A 350 -1.48 22.08 -9.13
N VAL A 351 -1.76 23.17 -8.40
CA VAL A 351 -0.78 23.81 -7.51
C VAL A 351 -0.27 22.87 -6.42
N TYR A 352 -1.15 22.03 -5.86
CA TYR A 352 -0.77 21.08 -4.80
C TYR A 352 -0.10 19.80 -5.32
N ILE A 353 -0.49 19.32 -6.49
CA ILE A 353 0.13 18.16 -7.16
C ILE A 353 1.56 18.53 -7.58
N GLU A 354 1.68 19.63 -8.31
CA GLU A 354 2.93 20.13 -8.89
C GLU A 354 3.61 21.15 -7.98
N LYS A 355 3.55 20.95 -6.66
CA LYS A 355 4.09 21.89 -5.68
C LYS A 355 5.57 22.22 -5.89
N GLU A 356 6.33 21.27 -6.43
CA GLU A 356 7.77 21.43 -6.70
C GLU A 356 7.98 22.38 -7.87
N VAL A 357 7.20 22.23 -8.96
CA VAL A 357 7.19 23.15 -10.09
C VAL A 357 6.65 24.52 -9.66
N PHE A 358 5.55 24.56 -8.90
CA PHE A 358 4.98 25.81 -8.38
C PHE A 358 5.97 26.58 -7.51
N ALA A 359 6.77 25.89 -6.69
CA ALA A 359 7.82 26.52 -5.89
C ALA A 359 8.94 27.15 -6.73
N THR A 360 9.12 26.75 -8.00
CA THR A 360 10.08 27.40 -8.91
C THR A 360 9.56 28.68 -9.55
N ILE A 361 8.25 28.94 -9.48
CA ILE A 361 7.64 30.12 -10.09
C ILE A 361 7.79 31.31 -9.13
N ASP A 362 8.43 32.37 -9.59
CA ASP A 362 8.59 33.58 -8.80
C ASP A 362 7.26 34.32 -8.61
N ASN A 363 7.00 34.78 -7.38
CA ASN A 363 5.78 35.48 -7.01
C ASN A 363 5.58 36.77 -7.83
N GLU A 364 6.67 37.43 -8.24
CA GLU A 364 6.61 38.62 -9.09
C GLU A 364 6.02 38.28 -10.47
N THR A 365 6.37 37.11 -11.01
CA THR A 365 5.83 36.62 -12.29
C THR A 365 4.33 36.36 -12.19
N ILE A 366 3.88 35.79 -11.06
CA ILE A 366 2.46 35.54 -10.78
C ILE A 366 1.70 36.86 -10.70
N LEU A 367 2.22 37.84 -9.95
CA LEU A 367 1.61 39.17 -9.81
C LEU A 367 1.48 39.88 -11.15
N GLN A 368 2.54 39.87 -11.96
CA GLN A 368 2.52 40.50 -13.28
C GLN A 368 1.53 39.82 -14.22
N CYS A 369 1.45 38.48 -14.20
CA CYS A 369 0.48 37.73 -15.00
C CYS A 369 -0.95 38.06 -14.58
N PHE A 370 -1.24 38.03 -13.27
CA PHE A 370 -2.55 38.38 -12.71
C PHE A 370 -2.98 39.80 -13.05
N GLN A 371 -2.03 40.75 -13.05
CA GLN A 371 -2.27 42.15 -13.41
C GLN A 371 -2.58 42.33 -14.91
N LYS A 372 -1.96 41.51 -15.78
CA LYS A 372 -2.21 41.53 -17.23
C LYS A 372 -3.55 40.94 -17.63
N MET A 373 -4.14 40.07 -16.81
CA MET A 373 -5.41 39.40 -17.13
C MET A 373 -6.58 40.38 -17.27
N GLN A 374 -6.64 41.44 -16.45
CA GLN A 374 -7.69 42.48 -16.54
C GLN A 374 -7.18 43.82 -16.01
N THR A 375 -7.64 44.91 -16.62
CA THR A 375 -7.44 46.27 -16.09
C THR A 375 -8.22 46.44 -14.79
N ARG A 376 -7.51 46.47 -13.66
CA ARG A 376 -8.07 46.66 -12.32
C ARG A 376 -7.84 48.09 -11.84
N ARG A 377 -8.72 48.59 -10.97
CA ARG A 377 -8.65 49.95 -10.39
C ARG A 377 -7.41 50.19 -9.52
N ILE A 378 -6.78 49.11 -9.05
CA ILE A 378 -5.58 49.15 -8.21
C ILE A 378 -4.53 48.28 -8.88
N GLN A 379 -3.33 48.85 -9.04
CA GLN A 379 -2.15 48.11 -9.48
C GLN A 379 -1.46 47.50 -8.27
N LEU A 380 -1.16 46.21 -8.32
CA LEU A 380 -0.42 45.53 -7.26
C LEU A 380 1.03 46.06 -7.26
N PRO A 381 1.60 46.37 -6.08
CA PRO A 381 2.97 46.86 -5.98
C PRO A 381 3.96 45.76 -6.38
N PRO A 382 5.10 46.11 -7.01
CA PRO A 382 6.17 45.15 -7.27
C PRO A 382 6.76 44.65 -5.95
N LEU A 383 7.02 43.35 -5.82
CA LEU A 383 7.59 42.74 -4.60
C LEU A 383 8.97 43.30 -4.24
N SER A 384 9.68 43.90 -5.20
CA SER A 384 10.93 44.64 -4.95
C SER A 384 10.75 45.86 -4.03
N SER A 385 9.52 46.35 -3.85
CA SER A 385 9.17 47.40 -2.88
C SER A 385 8.79 46.87 -1.49
N MET A 386 8.61 45.54 -1.33
CA MET A 386 8.30 44.87 -0.07
C MET A 386 9.55 44.18 0.50
N ARG A 387 10.57 44.97 0.88
CA ARG A 387 11.62 44.50 1.80
C ARG A 387 11.77 45.46 2.96
N ARG A 388 11.05 45.16 4.05
CA ARG A 388 11.48 45.15 5.46
C ARG A 388 10.26 45.18 6.37
N THR A 389 9.71 44.01 6.63
CA THR A 389 9.26 43.62 7.98
C THR A 389 9.46 42.12 8.05
N ASP A 390 10.46 41.72 8.84
CA ASP A 390 10.75 40.33 9.15
C ASP A 390 9.59 39.65 9.89
N ASP A 391 9.60 38.32 9.76
CA ASP A 391 9.03 37.29 10.62
C ASP A 391 7.59 36.77 10.40
N SER A 392 7.58 35.58 9.79
CA SER A 392 6.70 34.42 10.07
C SER A 392 5.30 34.38 9.46
N PHE A 393 5.22 34.01 8.18
CA PHE A 393 4.18 33.08 7.74
C PHE A 393 4.79 31.69 7.57
N SER A 394 5.05 31.05 8.72
CA SER A 394 5.18 29.60 8.76
C SER A 394 3.82 29.01 8.40
N LEU A 395 3.70 28.44 7.18
CA LEU A 395 2.71 27.43 6.90
C LEU A 395 3.02 26.25 7.82
N SER A 396 2.41 26.24 9.01
CA SER A 396 2.34 25.09 9.89
C SER A 396 1.48 24.04 9.22
N VAL A 397 2.11 23.28 8.32
CA VAL A 397 1.64 21.98 7.87
C VAL A 397 1.82 21.06 9.06
N HIS A 398 0.78 20.92 9.89
CA HIS A 398 0.72 19.82 10.84
C HIS A 398 0.66 18.51 10.06
N ARG A 399 1.67 17.66 10.33
CA ARG A 399 1.81 16.29 9.86
C ARG A 399 0.65 15.40 10.30
#